data_AF-A0A382C8Y2-F1
#
_entry.id   AF-A0A382C8Y2-F1
#
_cell.length_a   1.000
_cell.length_b   1.000
_cell.length_c   1.000
_cell.angle_alpha   90.00
_cell.angle_beta   90.00
_cell.angle_gamma   90.00
#
_symmetry.space_group_name_H-M   'P 1'
#
loop_
_entity.id
_entity.type
_entity.pdbx_description
1 polymer ?
#
loop_
_entity_poly.entity_id
_entity_poly.type
_entity_poly.pdbx_seq_one_letter_code
_entity_poly.pdbx_strand_id
1 'polypeptide(L)' 'MILRSIFLAVFAVVAHPASADNSYCAVNLDFTKRYLASEESVRLCDVYPDTVLLVVNTASYCGFTSQ' A
#
# COMPACT_ATOMS: atom_id res chain seq x y z
N MET A 1 23.05 2.93 40.33
CA MET A 1 23.34 2.21 39.06
C MET A 1 22.07 1.59 38.47
N ILE A 2 21.32 0.82 39.25
CA ILE A 2 20.06 0.15 38.85
C ILE A 2 19.01 1.10 38.24
N LEU A 3 18.82 2.30 38.81
CA LEU A 3 17.85 3.29 38.29
C LEU A 3 18.20 3.81 36.88
N ARG A 4 19.50 3.92 36.55
CA ARG A 4 19.96 4.32 35.21
C ARG A 4 19.73 3.20 34.20
N SER A 5 19.96 1.96 34.60
CA SER A 5 19.69 0.77 33.79
C SER A 5 18.19 0.60 33.49
N ILE A 6 17.32 0.87 34.48
CA ILE A 6 15.86 0.87 34.28
C ILE A 6 15.45 1.99 33.32
N PHE A 7 16.00 3.19 33.49
CA PHE A 7 15.69 4.31 32.61
C PHE A 7 16.09 4.05 31.15
N LEU A 8 17.27 3.46 30.92
CA LEU A 8 17.73 3.07 29.59
C LEU A 8 16.85 1.97 28.96
N ALA A 9 16.42 0.99 29.76
CA ALA A 9 15.52 -0.07 29.29
C ALA A 9 14.14 0.48 28.90
N VAL A 10 13.59 1.41 29.68
CA VAL A 10 12.32 2.07 29.37
C VAL A 10 12.45 2.89 28.08
N PHE A 11 13.54 3.65 27.92
CA PHE A 11 13.78 4.44 26.71
C PHE A 11 13.85 3.58 25.44
N ALA A 12 14.46 2.40 25.52
CA ALA A 12 14.53 1.45 24.41
C ALA A 12 13.15 0.89 24.00
N VAL A 13 12.23 0.70 24.95
CA VAL A 13 10.86 0.23 24.66
C VAL A 13 10.04 1.30 23.94
N VAL A 14 10.20 2.57 24.29
CA VAL A 14 9.43 3.68 23.70
C VAL A 14 9.96 4.09 22.32
N ALA A 15 11.22 3.77 22.00
CA ALA A 15 11.87 4.12 20.74
C ALA A 15 11.51 3.19 19.55
N HIS A 16 10.52 2.32 19.68
CA HIS A 16 10.08 1.51 18.54
C HIS A 16 9.46 2.42 17.47
N PRO A 17 9.97 2.42 16.23
CA PRO A 17 9.29 3.11 15.15
C PRO A 17 7.89 2.52 15.02
N ALA A 18 6.87 3.36 15.04
CA ALA A 18 5.54 2.96 14.66
C ALA A 18 5.62 2.54 13.18
N SER A 19 5.73 1.24 12.93
CA SER A 19 5.49 0.68 11.61
C SER A 19 4.05 1.04 11.27
N ALA A 20 3.86 1.82 10.21
CA ALA A 20 2.54 1.98 9.61
C ALA A 20 2.09 0.57 9.25
N ASP A 21 1.14 0.06 10.03
CA ASP A 21 0.54 -1.23 9.76
C ASP A 21 -0.14 -1.09 8.40
N ASN A 22 0.32 -1.88 7.42
CA ASN A 22 -0.23 -1.87 6.06
C ASN A 22 -1.68 -2.40 6.02
N SER A 23 -2.28 -2.63 7.20
CA SER A 23 -3.69 -2.87 7.43
C SER A 23 -4.57 -1.67 7.08
N TYR A 24 -4.01 -0.45 7.00
CA TYR A 24 -4.73 0.72 6.51
C TYR A 24 -4.72 0.80 4.98
N CYS A 25 -5.62 0.03 4.34
CA CYS A 25 -5.86 0.16 2.90
C CYS A 25 -6.51 1.52 2.62
N ALA A 26 -5.80 2.40 1.93
CA ALA A 26 -6.33 3.70 1.53
C ALA A 26 -7.58 3.51 0.66
N VAL A 27 -8.64 4.28 0.91
CA VAL A 27 -9.95 4.11 0.23
C VAL A 27 -9.85 4.20 -1.30
N ASN A 28 -8.87 4.95 -1.82
CA ASN A 28 -8.61 5.06 -3.26
C ASN A 28 -7.95 3.81 -3.87
N LEU A 29 -7.47 2.88 -3.05
CA LEU A 29 -6.88 1.60 -3.46
C LEU A 29 -7.71 0.38 -2.99
N ASP A 30 -8.82 0.59 -2.30
CA ASP A 30 -9.76 -0.48 -1.91
C ASP A 30 -10.68 -0.88 -3.06
N PHE A 31 -10.07 -1.30 -4.17
CA PHE A 31 -10.76 -1.79 -5.35
C PHE A 31 -10.19 -3.12 -5.78
N THR A 32 -11.07 -4.06 -6.12
CA THR A 32 -10.69 -5.30 -6.79
C THR A 32 -10.87 -5.13 -8.30
N LYS A 33 -9.84 -5.51 -9.07
CA LYS A 33 -9.83 -5.47 -10.54
C LYS A 33 -9.38 -6.81 -11.10
N ARG A 34 -10.07 -7.26 -12.15
CA ARG A 34 -9.73 -8.48 -12.91
C ARG A 34 -8.72 -8.15 -13.99
N TYR A 35 -7.73 -9.01 -14.20
CA TYR A 35 -6.81 -8.88 -15.33
C TYR A 35 -7.57 -9.03 -16.67
N LEU A 36 -7.05 -8.37 -17.71
CA LEU A 36 -7.62 -8.49 -19.05
C LEU A 36 -7.46 -9.94 -19.55
N ALA A 37 -8.52 -10.52 -20.11
CA ALA A 37 -8.55 -11.90 -20.62
C ALA A 37 -8.13 -13.01 -19.61
N SER A 38 -8.34 -12.78 -18.32
CA SER A 38 -8.11 -13.75 -17.23
C SER A 38 -9.27 -13.73 -16.23
N GLU A 39 -9.46 -14.81 -15.47
CA GLU A 39 -10.38 -14.87 -14.33
C GLU A 39 -9.74 -14.34 -13.03
N GLU A 40 -8.42 -14.15 -13.03
CA GLU A 40 -7.67 -13.65 -11.88
C GLU A 40 -8.03 -12.20 -11.55
N SER A 41 -8.28 -11.95 -10.27
CA SER A 41 -8.59 -10.63 -9.73
C SER A 41 -7.67 -10.28 -8.58
N VAL A 42 -7.22 -9.02 -8.55
CA VAL A 42 -6.33 -8.48 -7.53
C VAL A 42 -6.97 -7.27 -6.87
N ARG A 43 -6.76 -7.12 -5.56
CA ARG A 43 -7.12 -5.90 -4.82
C ARG A 43 -5.93 -4.94 -4.86
N LEU A 44 -6.16 -3.70 -5.29
CA LEU A 44 -5.06 -2.77 -5.61
C LEU A 44 -4.16 -2.48 -4.40
N CYS A 45 -4.71 -2.34 -3.18
CA CYS A 45 -3.88 -2.10 -2.00
C CYS A 45 -3.00 -3.29 -1.58
N ASP A 46 -3.34 -4.52 -1.96
CA ASP A 46 -2.51 -5.69 -1.63
C ASP A 46 -1.28 -5.78 -2.54
N VAL A 47 -1.47 -5.43 -3.83
CA VAL A 47 -0.44 -5.64 -4.85
C VAL A 47 0.39 -4.39 -5.16
N TYR A 48 -0.10 -3.20 -4.80
CA TYR A 48 0.58 -1.92 -5.01
C TYR A 48 0.73 -1.07 -3.73
N PRO A 49 1.18 -1.62 -2.58
CA PRO A 49 1.39 -0.84 -1.37
C PRO A 49 2.53 0.17 -1.57
N ASP A 50 2.42 1.34 -0.94
CA ASP A 50 3.44 2.38 -0.94
C ASP A 50 3.88 2.87 -2.33
N THR A 51 3.03 2.75 -3.35
CA THR A 51 3.29 3.20 -4.72
C THR A 51 2.35 4.31 -5.17
N VAL A 52 2.85 5.16 -6.07
CA VAL A 52 2.00 6.11 -6.82
C VAL A 52 1.41 5.36 -8.02
N LEU A 53 0.09 5.17 -8.03
CA LEU A 53 -0.62 4.45 -9.08
C LEU A 53 -1.36 5.42 -10.02
N LEU A 54 -1.05 5.36 -11.32
CA LEU A 54 -1.78 6.07 -12.37
C LEU A 54 -2.80 5.12 -13.02
N VAL A 55 -4.09 5.48 -12.93
CA VAL A 55 -5.18 4.70 -13.53
C VAL A 55 -5.66 5.39 -14.80
N VAL A 56 -5.61 4.68 -15.93
CA VAL A 56 -6.06 5.18 -17.23
C VAL A 56 -7.16 4.25 -17.77
N ASN A 57 -8.29 4.81 -18.16
CA ASN A 57 -9.29 4.06 -18.91
C ASN A 57 -8.87 4.00 -20.39
N THR A 58 -8.83 2.79 -20.97
CA THR A 58 -8.47 2.57 -22.38
C THR A 58 -9.66 2.08 -23.18
N ALA A 59 -9.70 2.37 -24.48
CA ALA A 59 -10.68 1.82 -25.42
C ALA A 59 -9.99 1.53 -26.77
N SER A 60 -10.37 0.44 -27.45
CA SER A 60 -9.69 -0.02 -28.66
C SER A 60 -9.85 0.89 -29.88
N TYR A 61 -10.87 1.76 -29.88
CA TYR A 61 -11.15 2.73 -30.96
C TYR A 61 -11.23 4.14 -30.37
N CYS A 62 -10.17 4.55 -29.67
CA CYS A 62 -10.09 5.85 -29.06
C CYS A 62 -9.43 6.84 -30.01
N GLY A 63 -10.02 8.03 -30.23
CA GLY A 63 -9.46 9.05 -31.12
C GLY A 63 -8.12 9.65 -30.68
N PHE A 64 -7.66 9.31 -29.47
CA PHE A 64 -6.35 9.70 -28.92
C PHE A 64 -5.25 8.67 -29.21
N THR A 65 -5.56 7.56 -29.87
CA THR A 65 -4.61 6.52 -30.29
C THR A 65 -4.77 6.24 -31.79
N SER A 66 -3.69 6.21 -32.55
CA SER A 66 -3.74 5.70 -33.93
C SER A 66 -4.10 4.22 -33.92
N GLN A 67 -4.95 3.80 -34.85
CA GLN A 67 -5.38 2.41 -35.01
C GLN A 67 -4.33 1.57 -35.73
#